data_AF-A0A2H1IDT6-F1
#
_entry.id   AF-A0A2H1IDT6-F1
#
_cell.length_a   1.000
_cell.length_b   1.000
_cell.length_c   1.000
_cell.angle_alpha   90.00
_cell.angle_beta   90.00
_cell.angle_gamma   90.00
#
_symmetry.space_group_name_H-M   'P 1'
#
loop_
_entity.id
_entity.type
_entity.pdbx_description
1 polymer ?
#
loop_
_entity_poly.entity_id
_entity_poly.type
_entity_poly.pdbx_seq_one_letter_code
_entity_poly.pdbx_strand_id
1 'polypeptide(L)'
;MATMEQLAFDFDEFAREDARARLPEWAGAPLHYTEDYYPPRLLDEAFEHWRFINGSFGSFARSHMWHRFSHATVEFGEHRAEMFHADLRPEPDAEGPGDLLKKIVCGPCAWQSDAGGESDAVEAWHDHAVPGWRDLPVVPGQIRVRTDKGLSKVALRWIEQRYPQHMQIPGAPIITERQQFGIRHVPAYSPWGGYDLSATALERPAPRPAGHAVRREPAQFEPSVSAPRRTGRMLGD
;
A
#
# COMPACT_ATOMS: atom_id res chain seq x y z
N MET A 1 18.41 1.61 43.34
CA MET A 1 18.46 2.74 42.39
C MET A 1 18.02 2.19 41.05
N ALA A 2 16.85 2.60 40.54
CA ALA A 2 16.42 2.20 39.20
C ALA A 2 17.40 2.78 38.17
N THR A 3 17.78 1.99 37.17
CA THR A 3 18.64 2.46 36.08
C THR A 3 17.83 3.35 35.14
N MET A 4 18.49 4.27 34.42
CA MET A 4 17.80 5.15 33.46
C MET A 4 17.03 4.35 32.38
N GLU A 5 17.52 3.17 32.02
CA GLU A 5 16.85 2.24 31.10
C GLU A 5 15.55 1.68 31.66
N GLN A 6 15.53 1.36 32.96
CA GLN A 6 14.32 0.86 33.64
C GLN A 6 13.24 1.95 33.72
N LEU A 7 13.64 3.20 34.01
CA LEU A 7 12.71 4.33 34.01
C LEU A 7 12.16 4.65 32.62
N ALA A 8 12.99 4.58 31.57
CA ALA A 8 12.53 4.80 30.19
C ALA A 8 11.52 3.72 29.74
N PHE A 9 11.76 2.46 30.10
CA PHE A 9 10.82 1.36 29.85
C PHE A 9 9.46 1.56 30.55
N ASP A 10 9.48 2.03 31.80
CA ASP A 10 8.25 2.30 32.57
C ASP A 10 7.41 3.44 31.94
N PHE A 11 8.05 4.46 31.36
CA PHE A 11 7.34 5.54 30.65
C PHE A 11 6.77 5.08 29.30
N ASP A 12 7.52 4.28 28.54
CA ASP A 12 7.06 3.74 27.26
C ASP A 12 5.85 2.81 27.44
N GLU A 13 5.88 1.95 28.47
CA GLU A 13 4.74 1.06 28.75
C GLU A 13 3.51 1.84 29.22
N PHE A 14 3.69 2.85 30.09
CA PHE A 14 2.60 3.73 30.50
C PHE A 14 1.95 4.45 29.30
N ALA A 15 2.76 4.92 28.34
CA ALA A 15 2.26 5.56 27.14
C ALA A 15 1.48 4.57 26.24
N ARG A 16 1.89 3.30 26.18
CA ARG A 16 1.13 2.25 25.47
C ARG A 16 -0.19 1.94 26.17
N GLU A 17 -0.21 1.85 27.50
CA GLU A 17 -1.43 1.61 28.28
C GLU A 17 -2.45 2.75 28.10
N ASP A 18 -2.01 4.01 28.17
CA ASP A 18 -2.87 5.17 27.89
C ASP A 18 -3.43 5.15 26.45
N ALA A 19 -2.60 4.81 25.46
CA ALA A 19 -3.05 4.66 24.08
C ALA A 19 -4.06 3.51 23.91
N ARG A 20 -3.87 2.37 24.59
CA ARG A 20 -4.86 1.27 24.62
C ARG A 20 -6.19 1.73 25.22
N ALA A 21 -6.13 2.50 26.31
CA ALA A 21 -7.34 3.01 26.98
C ALA A 21 -8.13 3.99 26.10
N ARG A 22 -7.44 4.73 25.21
CA ARG A 22 -8.04 5.69 24.26
C ARG A 22 -8.30 5.13 22.87
N LEU A 23 -8.20 3.81 22.67
CA LEU A 23 -8.57 3.17 21.40
C LEU A 23 -9.96 3.56 20.88
N PRO A 24 -11.01 3.72 21.72
CA PRO A 24 -12.31 4.19 21.25
C PRO A 24 -12.30 5.60 20.64
N GLU A 25 -11.27 6.41 20.89
CA GLU A 25 -11.09 7.76 20.35
C GLU A 25 -10.31 7.78 19.03
N TRP A 26 -9.83 6.63 18.55
CA TRP A 26 -9.09 6.53 17.30
C TRP A 26 -9.98 6.89 16.10
N ALA A 27 -9.61 7.96 15.39
CA ALA A 27 -10.36 8.49 14.24
C ALA A 27 -9.71 8.19 12.87
N GLY A 28 -8.63 7.41 12.84
CA GLY A 28 -7.90 7.05 11.61
C GLY A 28 -8.47 5.82 10.89
N ALA A 29 -7.68 5.21 10.00
CA ALA A 29 -8.07 3.96 9.36
C ALA A 29 -8.17 2.81 10.38
N PRO A 30 -9.01 1.78 10.15
CA PRO A 30 -9.21 0.68 11.09
C PRO A 30 -7.90 0.02 11.53
N LEU A 31 -7.79 -0.29 12.82
CA LEU A 31 -6.65 -1.04 13.39
C LEU A 31 -6.79 -2.56 13.20
N HIS A 32 -7.33 -2.96 12.05
CA HIS A 32 -7.57 -4.33 11.61
C HIS A 32 -7.68 -4.34 10.08
N TYR A 33 -7.76 -5.53 9.48
CA TYR A 33 -8.00 -5.67 8.04
C TYR A 33 -9.28 -4.94 7.60
N THR A 34 -9.25 -4.28 6.44
CA THR A 34 -10.41 -3.61 5.85
C THR A 34 -10.38 -3.65 4.33
N GLU A 35 -11.52 -3.82 3.69
CA GLU A 35 -11.65 -3.68 2.22
C GLU A 35 -11.98 -2.24 1.79
N ASP A 36 -12.43 -1.40 2.74
CA ASP A 36 -12.78 -0.02 2.45
C ASP A 36 -11.55 0.79 1.98
N TYR A 37 -11.83 1.81 1.17
CA TYR A 37 -10.81 2.76 0.77
C TYR A 37 -10.44 3.68 1.93
N TYR A 38 -9.13 3.82 2.15
CA TYR A 38 -8.54 4.87 2.97
C TYR A 38 -7.37 5.51 2.20
N PRO A 39 -7.17 6.83 2.35
CA PRO A 39 -5.98 7.49 1.84
C PRO A 39 -4.70 6.79 2.35
N PRO A 40 -3.64 6.68 1.52
CA PRO A 40 -2.38 6.02 1.90
C PRO A 40 -1.83 6.46 3.26
N ARG A 41 -1.86 7.78 3.53
CA ARG A 41 -1.45 8.36 4.81
C ARG A 41 -2.20 7.75 6.01
N LEU A 42 -3.51 7.57 5.92
CA LEU A 42 -4.30 7.04 7.04
C LEU A 42 -4.00 5.55 7.29
N LEU A 43 -3.67 4.79 6.24
CA LEU A 43 -3.21 3.40 6.38
C LEU A 43 -1.84 3.35 7.08
N ASP A 44 -0.91 4.22 6.67
CA ASP A 44 0.42 4.33 7.29
C ASP A 44 0.31 4.72 8.78
N GLU A 45 -0.52 5.72 9.10
CA GLU A 45 -0.77 6.17 10.48
C GLU A 45 -1.41 5.08 11.34
N ALA A 46 -2.38 4.34 10.79
CA ALA A 46 -3.02 3.22 11.49
C ALA A 46 -2.01 2.12 11.81
N PHE A 47 -1.16 1.75 10.85
CA PHE A 47 -0.16 0.70 11.07
C PHE A 47 0.90 1.12 12.09
N GLU A 48 1.38 2.37 12.04
CA GLU A 48 2.30 2.90 13.05
C GLU A 48 1.66 2.98 14.43
N HIS A 49 0.38 3.37 14.54
CA HIS A 49 -0.34 3.37 15.80
C HIS A 49 -0.50 1.94 16.36
N TRP A 50 -0.79 0.96 15.51
CA TRP A 50 -0.84 -0.44 15.92
C TRP A 50 0.51 -0.92 16.44
N ARG A 51 1.62 -0.58 15.76
CA ARG A 51 2.99 -0.92 16.18
C ARG A 51 3.38 -0.27 17.49
N PHE A 52 2.95 0.98 17.71
CA PHE A 52 3.17 1.69 18.96
C PHE A 52 2.56 0.91 20.14
N ILE A 53 1.30 0.47 19.98
CA ILE A 53 0.56 -0.24 21.02
C ILE A 53 1.04 -1.68 21.22
N ASN A 54 1.31 -2.42 20.13
CA ASN A 54 1.49 -3.87 20.17
C ASN A 54 2.95 -4.32 19.99
N GLY A 55 3.85 -3.38 19.71
CA GLY A 55 5.23 -3.65 19.36
C GLY A 55 5.44 -3.94 17.87
N SER A 56 6.70 -3.85 17.43
CA SER A 56 7.05 -4.01 16.01
C SER A 56 7.31 -5.46 15.58
N PHE A 57 7.69 -6.34 16.52
CA PHE A 57 8.07 -7.72 16.20
C PHE A 57 6.87 -8.54 15.72
N GLY A 58 6.98 -9.07 14.49
CA GLY A 58 5.90 -9.81 13.83
C GLY A 58 4.69 -8.96 13.43
N SER A 59 4.80 -7.62 13.43
CA SER A 59 3.67 -6.71 13.25
C SER A 59 2.89 -6.90 11.95
N PHE A 60 3.55 -7.27 10.85
CA PHE A 60 2.88 -7.51 9.57
C PHE A 60 1.82 -8.61 9.66
N ALA A 61 2.18 -9.77 10.22
CA ALA A 61 1.27 -10.89 10.35
C ALA A 61 0.33 -10.76 11.55
N ARG A 62 0.80 -10.22 12.68
CA ARG A 62 -0.02 -10.07 13.89
C ARG A 62 -1.08 -8.97 13.80
N SER A 63 -0.88 -7.96 12.96
CA SER A 63 -1.87 -6.88 12.79
C SER A 63 -2.96 -7.23 11.78
N HIS A 64 -2.64 -8.06 10.78
CA HIS A 64 -3.46 -8.27 9.58
C HIS A 64 -3.80 -6.97 8.82
N MET A 65 -3.15 -5.85 9.15
CA MET A 65 -3.45 -4.53 8.60
C MET A 65 -2.73 -4.31 7.27
N TRP A 66 -3.32 -3.43 6.46
CA TRP A 66 -2.61 -2.86 5.31
C TRP A 66 -1.40 -2.07 5.78
N HIS A 67 -0.23 -2.40 5.23
CA HIS A 67 1.02 -1.70 5.49
C HIS A 67 1.87 -1.65 4.22
N ARG A 68 2.75 -0.65 4.10
CA ARG A 68 3.71 -0.61 2.99
C ARG A 68 4.82 -1.62 3.23
N PHE A 69 5.06 -2.47 2.24
CA PHE A 69 6.24 -3.33 2.23
C PHE A 69 7.47 -2.63 1.63
N SER A 70 7.25 -1.64 0.77
CA SER A 70 8.30 -0.83 0.14
C SER A 70 7.82 0.62 -0.01
N HIS A 71 8.75 1.57 0.12
CA HIS A 71 8.49 2.98 -0.19
C HIS A 71 8.59 3.31 -1.68
N ALA A 72 8.91 2.32 -2.53
CA ALA A 72 8.97 2.51 -3.97
C ALA A 72 7.59 2.95 -4.49
N THR A 73 7.54 4.19 -4.97
CA THR A 73 6.36 4.81 -5.57
C THR A 73 6.63 4.98 -7.05
N VAL A 74 5.66 4.63 -7.88
CA VAL A 74 5.69 4.94 -9.32
C VAL A 74 4.60 5.98 -9.59
N GLU A 75 4.93 6.99 -10.38
CA GLU A 75 4.01 8.06 -10.76
C GLU A 75 3.81 8.05 -12.27
N PHE A 76 2.63 8.44 -12.75
CA PHE A 76 2.37 8.67 -14.16
C PHE A 76 1.36 9.82 -14.28
N GLY A 77 1.82 10.98 -14.77
CA GLY A 77 1.02 12.21 -14.69
C GLY A 77 0.62 12.52 -13.25
N GLU A 78 -0.68 12.73 -13.02
CA GLU A 78 -1.25 12.98 -11.68
C GLU A 78 -1.52 11.70 -10.88
N HIS A 79 -1.25 10.51 -11.43
CA HIS A 79 -1.49 9.24 -10.76
C HIS A 79 -0.27 8.77 -9.98
N ARG A 80 -0.52 8.13 -8.85
CA ARG A 80 0.50 7.57 -7.97
C ARG A 80 0.18 6.11 -7.64
N ALA A 81 1.16 5.23 -7.75
CA ALA A 81 1.06 3.82 -7.37
C ALA A 81 1.67 3.61 -5.99
N GLU A 82 0.84 3.41 -4.97
CA GLU A 82 1.29 3.11 -3.61
C GLU A 82 0.84 1.70 -3.22
N MET A 83 1.79 0.77 -3.11
CA MET A 83 1.51 -0.64 -2.83
C MET A 83 1.41 -0.92 -1.33
N PHE A 84 0.34 -1.62 -0.96
CA PHE A 84 0.07 -2.07 0.41
C PHE A 84 -0.09 -3.59 0.44
N HIS A 85 0.41 -4.20 1.50
CA HIS A 85 0.28 -5.62 1.79
C HIS A 85 -0.57 -5.81 3.06
N ALA A 86 -1.35 -6.88 3.11
CA ALA A 86 -1.99 -7.36 4.33
C ALA A 86 -1.71 -8.85 4.45
N ASP A 87 -1.06 -9.25 5.53
CA ASP A 87 -0.74 -10.65 5.77
C ASP A 87 -1.86 -11.28 6.60
N LEU A 88 -2.77 -12.00 5.92
CA LEU A 88 -3.90 -12.69 6.54
C LEU A 88 -3.63 -14.17 6.79
N ARG A 89 -2.40 -14.62 6.55
CA ARG A 89 -2.03 -16.03 6.67
C ARG A 89 -2.07 -16.47 8.14
N PRO A 90 -2.32 -17.78 8.37
CA PRO A 90 -2.17 -18.36 9.70
C PRO A 90 -0.75 -18.18 10.25
N GLU A 91 -0.67 -17.87 11.54
CA GLU A 91 0.55 -17.95 12.32
C GLU A 91 0.76 -19.40 12.81
N PRO A 92 1.99 -19.80 13.18
CA PRO A 92 2.19 -21.05 13.90
C PRO A 92 1.28 -21.09 15.13
N ASP A 93 0.45 -22.13 15.23
CA ASP A 93 -0.54 -22.35 16.30
C ASP A 93 -1.79 -21.43 16.29
N ALA A 94 -2.05 -20.68 15.21
CA ALA A 94 -3.29 -19.92 15.04
C ALA A 94 -3.81 -19.94 13.59
N GLU A 95 -5.09 -20.26 13.40
CA GLU A 95 -5.74 -20.10 12.10
C GLU A 95 -5.86 -18.60 11.76
N GLY A 96 -5.34 -18.22 10.59
CA GLY A 96 -5.45 -16.89 10.01
C GLY A 96 -6.53 -16.89 8.92
N PRO A 97 -7.21 -15.76 8.69
CA PRO A 97 -8.41 -15.74 7.87
C PRO A 97 -8.16 -15.83 6.35
N GLY A 98 -6.92 -15.89 5.84
CA GLY A 98 -6.68 -15.92 4.40
C GLY A 98 -5.21 -15.96 3.93
N ASP A 99 -4.93 -15.19 2.89
CA ASP A 99 -3.64 -15.16 2.16
C ASP A 99 -2.84 -13.86 2.41
N LEU A 100 -1.62 -13.78 1.87
CA LEU A 100 -0.91 -12.50 1.75
C LEU A 100 -1.51 -11.70 0.60
N LEU A 101 -2.33 -10.70 0.91
CA LEU A 101 -3.00 -9.84 -0.05
C LEU A 101 -2.16 -8.61 -0.38
N LYS A 102 -2.30 -8.11 -1.60
CA LYS A 102 -1.68 -6.89 -2.09
C LYS A 102 -2.75 -6.02 -2.73
N LYS A 103 -2.59 -4.71 -2.60
CA LYS A 103 -3.33 -3.71 -3.38
C LYS A 103 -2.44 -2.54 -3.73
N ILE A 104 -2.82 -1.80 -4.74
CA ILE A 104 -2.30 -0.47 -5.05
C ILE A 104 -3.39 0.56 -4.79
N VAL A 105 -3.03 1.64 -4.10
CA VAL A 105 -3.86 2.80 -3.86
C VAL A 105 -3.33 3.97 -4.68
N CYS A 106 -4.22 4.64 -5.41
CA CYS A 106 -3.98 5.92 -6.06
C CYS A 106 -4.64 7.01 -5.22
N GLY A 107 -3.84 7.64 -4.35
CA GLY A 107 -4.26 8.74 -3.48
C GLY A 107 -4.97 9.86 -4.25
N PRO A 108 -4.38 10.41 -5.33
CA PRO A 108 -4.99 11.51 -6.10
C PRO A 108 -6.38 11.23 -6.65
N CYS A 109 -6.68 9.97 -7.01
CA CYS A 109 -7.96 9.59 -7.59
C CYS A 109 -8.96 9.01 -6.60
N ALA A 110 -8.60 8.90 -5.32
CA ALA A 110 -9.35 8.13 -4.34
C ALA A 110 -9.71 6.72 -4.82
N TRP A 111 -8.76 6.08 -5.51
CA TRP A 111 -8.94 4.78 -6.16
C TRP A 111 -8.04 3.73 -5.50
N GLN A 112 -8.51 2.48 -5.45
CA GLN A 112 -7.70 1.32 -5.10
C GLN A 112 -8.04 0.16 -6.03
N SER A 113 -7.08 -0.74 -6.22
CA SER A 113 -7.35 -2.06 -6.80
C SER A 113 -8.02 -2.98 -5.79
N ASP A 114 -8.67 -4.03 -6.31
CA ASP A 114 -9.12 -5.14 -5.49
C ASP A 114 -7.93 -5.81 -4.79
N ALA A 115 -8.17 -6.32 -3.58
CA ALA A 115 -7.16 -7.04 -2.83
C ALA A 115 -6.87 -8.40 -3.47
N GLY A 116 -5.61 -8.70 -3.76
CA GLY A 116 -5.26 -9.95 -4.43
C GLY A 116 -3.75 -10.14 -4.62
N GLY A 117 -3.37 -10.65 -5.79
CA GLY A 117 -1.97 -10.82 -6.19
C GLY A 117 -1.28 -9.50 -6.50
N GLU A 118 0.05 -9.47 -6.37
CA GLU A 118 0.85 -8.28 -6.72
C GLU A 118 0.67 -7.91 -8.20
N SER A 119 0.61 -8.91 -9.08
CA SER A 119 0.48 -8.66 -10.51
C SER A 119 -0.89 -8.06 -10.86
N ASP A 120 -1.96 -8.57 -10.25
CA ASP A 120 -3.31 -8.05 -10.47
C ASP A 120 -3.43 -6.59 -10.02
N ALA A 121 -2.84 -6.26 -8.87
CA ALA A 121 -2.83 -4.88 -8.36
C ALA A 121 -2.03 -3.92 -9.27
N VAL A 122 -0.88 -4.36 -9.79
CA VAL A 122 -0.06 -3.58 -10.73
C VAL A 122 -0.80 -3.37 -12.04
N GLU A 123 -1.37 -4.41 -12.62
CA GLU A 123 -2.11 -4.35 -13.88
C GLU A 123 -3.35 -3.45 -13.75
N ALA A 124 -4.12 -3.60 -12.67
CA ALA A 124 -5.28 -2.76 -12.38
C ALA A 124 -4.89 -1.27 -12.22
N TRP A 125 -3.73 -0.97 -11.62
CA TRP A 125 -3.27 0.42 -11.54
C TRP A 125 -2.90 0.98 -12.92
N HIS A 126 -2.28 0.20 -13.80
CA HIS A 126 -2.00 0.66 -15.16
C HIS A 126 -3.29 0.87 -15.97
N ASP A 127 -4.33 0.05 -15.74
CA ASP A 127 -5.65 0.24 -16.34
C ASP A 127 -6.32 1.53 -15.89
N HIS A 128 -6.11 1.88 -14.63
CA HIS A 128 -6.60 3.11 -14.04
C HIS A 128 -5.82 4.35 -14.52
N ALA A 129 -4.49 4.27 -14.58
CA ALA A 129 -3.61 5.43 -14.66
C ALA A 129 -2.92 5.64 -16.01
N VAL A 130 -2.77 4.60 -16.83
CA VAL A 130 -1.90 4.62 -18.03
C VAL A 130 -2.69 4.21 -19.28
N PRO A 131 -3.57 5.06 -19.83
CA PRO A 131 -4.39 4.71 -20.99
C PRO A 131 -3.54 4.23 -22.19
N GLY A 132 -3.88 3.07 -22.77
CA GLY A 132 -3.17 2.50 -23.92
C GLY A 132 -1.89 1.72 -23.58
N TRP A 133 -1.57 1.49 -22.29
CA TRP A 133 -0.39 0.72 -21.91
C TRP A 133 -0.38 -0.71 -22.49
N ARG A 134 -1.55 -1.34 -22.66
CA ARG A 134 -1.65 -2.69 -23.25
C ARG A 134 -1.30 -2.74 -24.74
N ASP A 135 -1.36 -1.61 -25.43
CA ASP A 135 -1.03 -1.50 -26.85
C ASP A 135 0.47 -1.25 -27.08
N LEU A 136 1.26 -1.16 -26.00
CA LEU A 136 2.69 -0.96 -26.09
C LEU A 136 3.40 -2.16 -26.74
N PRO A 137 4.39 -1.92 -27.62
CA PRO A 137 5.19 -3.01 -28.16
C PRO A 137 5.88 -3.83 -27.05
N VAL A 138 5.87 -5.15 -27.20
CA VAL A 138 6.58 -6.06 -26.29
C VAL A 138 8.04 -6.18 -26.72
N VAL A 139 8.97 -5.88 -25.81
CA VAL A 139 10.41 -6.10 -26.03
C VAL A 139 10.66 -7.61 -26.13
N PRO A 140 11.16 -8.13 -27.27
CA PRO A 140 11.34 -9.57 -27.47
C PRO A 140 12.36 -10.17 -26.51
N GLY A 141 12.14 -11.42 -26.09
CA GLY A 141 12.99 -12.11 -25.11
C GLY A 141 14.43 -12.35 -25.58
N GLN A 142 14.70 -12.27 -26.89
CA GLN A 142 16.05 -12.35 -27.46
C GLN A 142 16.86 -11.08 -27.20
N ILE A 143 16.21 -9.96 -26.90
CA ILE A 143 16.88 -8.73 -26.50
C ILE A 143 17.22 -8.82 -25.03
N ARG A 144 18.51 -8.85 -24.72
CA ARG A 144 18.98 -8.71 -23.34
C ARG A 144 18.60 -7.32 -22.81
N VAL A 145 17.50 -7.25 -22.04
CA VAL A 145 16.96 -5.99 -21.50
C VAL A 145 17.93 -5.36 -20.49
N ARG A 146 18.55 -6.18 -19.63
CA ARG A 146 19.36 -5.70 -18.50
C ARG A 146 20.82 -6.14 -18.52
N THR A 147 21.67 -5.26 -18.00
CA THR A 147 23.06 -5.51 -17.63
C THR A 147 23.26 -5.18 -16.14
N ASP A 148 24.45 -5.44 -15.63
CA ASP A 148 24.94 -5.01 -14.31
C ASP A 148 24.79 -3.50 -14.06
N LYS A 149 24.79 -2.69 -15.13
CA LYS A 149 24.69 -1.23 -15.10
C LYS A 149 23.28 -0.69 -15.36
N GLY A 150 22.26 -1.56 -15.41
CA GLY A 150 20.87 -1.16 -15.65
C GLY A 150 20.37 -1.59 -17.04
N LEU A 151 19.59 -0.72 -17.70
CA LEU A 151 19.00 -1.02 -19.01
C LEU A 151 20.09 -1.09 -20.08
N SER A 152 20.03 -2.11 -20.95
CA SER A 152 21.02 -2.26 -22.02
C SER A 152 20.80 -1.21 -23.12
N LYS A 153 21.87 -0.78 -23.79
CA LYS A 153 21.79 0.17 -24.92
C LYS A 153 20.95 -0.37 -26.07
N VAL A 154 20.99 -1.68 -26.29
CA VAL A 154 20.21 -2.35 -27.35
C VAL A 154 18.72 -2.28 -27.03
N ALA A 155 18.34 -2.57 -25.77
CA ALA A 155 16.96 -2.48 -25.33
C ALA A 155 16.45 -1.05 -25.36
N LEU A 156 17.21 -0.09 -24.84
CA LEU A 156 16.84 1.33 -24.87
C LEU A 156 16.57 1.80 -26.32
N ARG A 157 17.48 1.53 -27.25
CA ARG A 157 17.31 1.89 -28.66
C ARG A 157 16.08 1.21 -29.29
N TRP A 158 15.84 -0.06 -28.95
CA TRP A 158 14.68 -0.78 -29.46
C TRP A 158 13.37 -0.13 -28.99
N ILE A 159 13.31 0.23 -27.70
CA ILE A 159 12.17 0.87 -27.05
C ILE A 159 11.92 2.25 -27.67
N GLU A 160 12.91 3.13 -27.72
CA GLU A 160 12.79 4.50 -28.26
C GLU A 160 12.31 4.52 -29.73
N GLN A 161 12.71 3.52 -30.52
CA GLN A 161 12.32 3.43 -31.94
C GLN A 161 10.90 2.94 -32.18
N ARG A 162 10.29 2.24 -31.21
CA ARG A 162 9.01 1.55 -31.40
C ARG A 162 7.90 2.07 -30.50
N TYR A 163 8.23 2.60 -29.34
CA TYR A 163 7.23 3.12 -28.42
C TYR A 163 6.66 4.43 -28.96
N PRO A 164 5.33 4.63 -28.87
CA PRO A 164 4.72 5.86 -29.31
C PRO A 164 5.26 7.03 -28.48
N GLN A 165 5.44 8.20 -29.09
CA GLN A 165 6.11 9.33 -28.46
C GLN A 165 5.43 9.80 -27.15
N HIS A 166 4.10 9.68 -27.07
CA HIS A 166 3.34 10.03 -25.86
C HIS A 166 3.55 9.04 -24.69
N MET A 167 4.16 7.88 -24.93
CA MET A 167 4.57 6.88 -23.92
C MET A 167 6.08 6.92 -23.65
N GLN A 168 6.80 7.93 -24.16
CA GLN A 168 8.20 8.17 -23.84
C GLN A 168 8.34 9.31 -22.82
N ILE A 169 7.59 9.20 -21.73
CA ILE A 169 7.44 10.23 -20.70
C ILE A 169 7.69 9.66 -19.30
N PRO A 170 8.03 10.48 -18.29
CA PRO A 170 8.22 10.02 -16.92
C PRO A 170 7.07 9.15 -16.44
N GLY A 171 7.40 8.00 -15.84
CA GLY A 171 6.43 7.04 -15.32
C GLY A 171 5.94 5.99 -16.31
N ALA A 172 6.15 6.18 -17.62
CA ALA A 172 5.63 5.26 -18.61
C ALA A 172 6.24 3.85 -18.44
N PRO A 173 5.44 2.77 -18.55
CA PRO A 173 5.94 1.41 -18.41
C PRO A 173 6.65 0.95 -19.68
N ILE A 174 7.38 -0.17 -19.56
CA ILE A 174 7.76 -1.03 -20.68
C ILE A 174 7.15 -2.41 -20.49
N ILE A 175 6.97 -3.16 -21.57
CA ILE A 175 6.53 -4.55 -21.53
C ILE A 175 7.63 -5.43 -22.10
N THR A 176 8.05 -6.43 -21.33
CA THR A 176 9.11 -7.36 -21.72
C THR A 176 8.56 -8.78 -21.83
N GLU A 177 8.91 -9.46 -22.92
CA GLU A 177 8.74 -10.91 -23.01
C GLU A 177 9.77 -11.59 -22.10
N ARG A 178 9.32 -12.55 -21.30
CA ARG A 178 10.16 -13.25 -20.31
C ARG A 178 10.01 -14.74 -20.48
N GLN A 179 11.09 -15.46 -20.16
CA GLN A 179 11.03 -16.92 -20.09
C GLN A 179 10.19 -17.37 -18.88
N GLN A 180 9.91 -18.66 -18.80
CA GLN A 180 8.98 -19.31 -17.86
C GLN A 180 9.12 -18.89 -16.37
N PHE A 181 10.29 -18.41 -15.94
CA PHE A 181 10.54 -17.95 -14.57
C PHE A 181 10.82 -16.44 -14.54
N GLY A 182 10.32 -15.75 -13.51
CA GLY A 182 10.57 -14.30 -13.33
C GLY A 182 9.54 -13.37 -13.99
N ILE A 183 8.26 -13.78 -13.99
CA ILE A 183 7.14 -13.01 -14.58
C ILE A 183 6.65 -11.81 -13.73
N ARG A 184 7.31 -11.50 -12.60
CA ARG A 184 6.90 -10.43 -11.67
C ARG A 184 7.08 -9.03 -12.29
N HIS A 185 6.09 -8.16 -12.21
CA HIS A 185 6.26 -6.74 -12.58
C HIS A 185 7.29 -6.05 -11.67
N VAL A 186 8.16 -5.22 -12.25
CA VAL A 186 9.24 -4.59 -11.48
C VAL A 186 9.11 -3.06 -11.53
N PRO A 187 8.89 -2.38 -10.39
CA PRO A 187 8.79 -0.93 -10.36
C PRO A 187 10.13 -0.26 -10.67
N ALA A 188 10.11 0.95 -11.24
CA ALA A 188 11.28 1.74 -11.61
C ALA A 188 12.23 1.08 -12.62
N TYR A 189 11.76 0.06 -13.35
CA TYR A 189 12.56 -0.67 -14.33
C TYR A 189 12.31 -0.26 -15.79
N SER A 190 11.40 0.67 -16.04
CA SER A 190 11.35 1.39 -17.32
C SER A 190 12.47 2.44 -17.41
N PRO A 191 12.96 2.78 -18.62
CA PRO A 191 13.87 3.92 -18.82
C PRO A 191 13.30 5.26 -18.33
N TRP A 192 11.97 5.35 -18.14
CA TRP A 192 11.30 6.55 -17.65
C TRP A 192 10.90 6.48 -16.18
N GLY A 193 11.40 5.48 -15.42
CA GLY A 193 11.07 5.31 -14.00
C GLY A 193 9.73 4.64 -13.72
N GLY A 194 9.00 4.22 -14.76
CA GLY A 194 7.82 3.36 -14.67
C GLY A 194 8.15 1.89 -14.40
N TYR A 195 7.15 1.02 -14.55
CA TYR A 195 7.32 -0.43 -14.41
C TYR A 195 7.98 -1.07 -15.63
N ASP A 196 8.71 -2.16 -15.40
CA ASP A 196 8.92 -3.23 -16.38
C ASP A 196 7.86 -4.32 -16.13
N LEU A 197 6.89 -4.39 -17.04
CA LEU A 197 5.77 -5.32 -16.99
C LEU A 197 6.12 -6.61 -17.75
N SER A 198 5.70 -7.76 -17.21
CA SER A 198 5.73 -9.00 -17.98
C SER A 198 4.66 -8.99 -19.07
N ALA A 199 5.01 -9.48 -20.26
CA ALA A 199 4.07 -9.67 -21.37
C ALA A 199 2.88 -10.59 -21.03
N THR A 200 2.98 -11.43 -19.98
CA THR A 200 1.85 -12.26 -19.51
C THR A 200 0.63 -11.43 -19.08
N ALA A 201 0.81 -10.14 -18.76
CA ALA A 201 -0.30 -9.23 -18.46
C ALA A 201 -1.17 -8.90 -19.68
N LEU A 202 -0.69 -9.16 -20.90
CA LEU A 202 -1.46 -9.00 -22.13
C LEU A 202 -2.35 -10.22 -22.42
N GLU A 203 -2.05 -11.36 -21.81
CA GLU A 203 -2.84 -12.60 -21.91
C GLU A 203 -4.02 -12.60 -20.94
N ARG A 204 -3.95 -11.77 -19.90
CA ARG A 204 -4.99 -11.67 -18.87
C ARG A 204 -6.07 -10.69 -19.32
N PRO A 205 -7.35 -11.06 -19.21
CA PRO A 205 -8.43 -10.13 -19.49
C PRO A 205 -8.35 -8.95 -18.51
N ALA A 206 -8.62 -7.74 -19.01
CA ALA A 206 -8.71 -6.56 -18.14
C ALA A 206 -9.77 -6.84 -17.05
N PRO A 207 -9.45 -6.63 -15.76
CA PRO A 207 -10.44 -6.75 -14.70
C PRO A 207 -11.62 -5.79 -14.96
N ARG A 208 -12.79 -6.13 -14.43
CA ARG A 208 -13.93 -5.18 -14.45
C ARG A 208 -13.45 -3.85 -13.86
N PRO A 209 -13.89 -2.70 -14.40
CA PRO A 209 -13.56 -1.42 -13.79
C PRO A 209 -13.98 -1.47 -12.33
N ALA A 210 -13.00 -1.34 -11.43
CA ALA A 210 -13.27 -1.25 -10.00
C ALA A 210 -14.24 -0.08 -9.82
N GLY A 211 -15.39 -0.34 -9.21
CA GLY A 211 -16.35 0.71 -8.89
C GLY A 211 -15.65 1.78 -8.08
N HIS A 212 -16.06 3.05 -8.24
CA HIS A 212 -15.58 4.12 -7.39
C HIS A 212 -15.69 3.69 -5.93
N ALA A 213 -14.55 3.57 -5.24
CA ALA A 213 -14.57 3.26 -3.83
C ALA A 213 -15.33 4.39 -3.12
N VAL A 214 -16.33 4.03 -2.31
CA VAL A 214 -17.07 5.01 -1.53
C VAL A 214 -16.08 5.59 -0.53
N ARG A 215 -15.72 6.86 -0.74
CA ARG A 215 -14.93 7.64 0.21
C ARG A 215 -15.72 7.71 1.52
N ARG A 216 -15.36 6.90 2.52
CA ARG A 216 -15.84 7.10 3.88
C ARG A 216 -15.05 8.25 4.47
N GLU A 217 -15.74 9.37 4.73
CA GLU A 217 -15.16 10.39 5.60
C GLU A 217 -14.92 9.77 6.99
N PRO A 218 -13.78 10.07 7.63
CA PRO A 218 -13.60 9.67 9.03
C PRO A 218 -14.75 10.24 9.85
N ALA A 219 -15.24 9.46 10.81
CA ALA A 219 -16.31 9.89 11.68
C ALA A 219 -15.92 11.24 12.31
N GLN A 220 -16.74 12.26 12.11
CA GLN A 220 -16.58 13.53 12.81
C GLN A 220 -16.84 13.24 14.29
N PHE A 221 -15.79 13.32 15.10
CA PHE A 221 -15.92 13.24 16.54
C PHE A 221 -16.65 14.48 17.04
N GLU A 222 -17.88 14.31 17.50
CA GLU A 222 -18.53 15.29 18.36
C GLU A 222 -18.15 14.97 19.81
N PRO A 223 -17.40 15.84 20.51
CA PRO A 223 -17.14 15.65 21.92
C PRO A 223 -18.47 15.68 22.67
N SER A 224 -18.81 14.57 23.33
CA SER A 224 -19.95 14.52 24.23
C SER A 224 -19.75 15.55 25.34
N VAL A 225 -20.54 16.62 25.32
CA VAL A 225 -20.57 17.63 26.38
C VAL A 225 -21.08 16.93 27.63
N SER A 226 -20.15 16.55 28.51
CA SER A 226 -20.46 16.00 29.82
C SER A 226 -21.35 16.99 30.59
N ALA A 227 -22.50 16.50 31.04
CA ALA A 227 -23.49 17.25 31.81
C ALA A 227 -22.88 17.91 33.07
N PRO A 228 -23.42 19.05 33.55
CA PRO A 228 -22.83 19.77 34.66
C PRO A 228 -22.88 18.96 35.96
N ARG A 229 -21.73 18.92 36.64
CA ARG A 229 -21.59 18.37 37.99
C ARG A 229 -22.57 19.07 38.94
N ARG A 230 -23.49 18.30 39.54
CA ARG A 230 -24.33 18.79 40.65
C ARG A 230 -23.43 19.19 41.81
N THR A 231 -23.38 20.49 42.08
CA THR A 231 -22.86 21.06 43.31
C THR A 231 -23.89 20.86 44.44
N GLY A 232 -23.40 20.39 45.58
CA GLY A 232 -23.95 20.74 46.89
C GLY A 232 -24.86 19.71 47.58
N ARG A 233 -24.35 19.13 48.68
CA ARG A 233 -24.99 19.28 49.99
C ARG A 233 -23.96 19.07 51.11
N MET A 234 -23.60 20.16 51.78
CA MET A 234 -23.00 20.14 53.12
C MET A 234 -24.02 19.56 54.10
N LEU A 235 -23.61 18.60 54.92
CA LEU A 235 -24.34 18.16 56.12
C LEU A 235 -23.63 18.78 57.31
N GLY A 236 -24.32 19.72 57.97
CA GLY A 236 -24.05 20.12 59.34
C GLY A 236 -25.28 19.71 60.17
N ASP A 237 -25.04 18.85 61.15
CA ASP A 237 -25.38 19.02 62.56
C ASP A 237 -24.55 18.00 63.37
#